data_AF-A0AA38FDX2-F1
#
_entry.id   AF-A0AA38FDX2-F1
#
_cell.length_a   1.000
_cell.length_b   1.000
_cell.length_c   1.000
_cell.angle_alpha   90.00
_cell.angle_beta   90.00
_cell.angle_gamma   90.00
#
_symmetry.space_group_name_H-M   'P 1'
#
loop_
_entity.id
_entity.type
_entity.pdbx_description
1 polymer ?
#
loop_
_entity_poly.entity_id
_entity_poly.type
_entity_poly.pdbx_seq_one_letter_code
_entity_poly.pdbx_strand_id
1 'polypeptide(L)' 'KVKVEHQHPASLLFPHVILKWKWDTISMDFIVGLPMSRYHHDAIMVTVDKLTKVAHFSLVKTTYTASVVA' A
#
# COMPACT_ATOMS: atom_id res chain seq x y z
N LYS A 1 20.32 -14.99 38.14
CA LYS A 1 20.20 -14.47 36.76
C LYS A 1 18.75 -14.06 36.55
N VAL A 2 18.46 -12.77 36.51
CA VAL A 2 17.09 -12.24 36.29
C VAL A 2 16.89 -12.09 34.79
N LYS A 3 15.82 -12.69 34.26
CA LYS A 3 15.40 -12.53 32.86
C LYS A 3 14.56 -11.27 32.78
N VAL A 4 15.14 -10.18 32.28
CA VAL A 4 14.42 -8.93 32.02
C VAL A 4 13.61 -9.10 30.74
N GLU A 5 12.29 -8.93 30.86
CA GLU A 5 11.38 -8.92 29.73
C GLU A 5 11.58 -7.63 28.92
N HIS A 6 11.90 -7.77 27.63
CA HIS A 6 12.29 -6.69 26.72
C HIS A 6 11.21 -6.37 25.66
N GLN A 7 10.01 -6.94 25.81
CA GLN A 7 8.93 -6.77 24.84
C GLN A 7 8.00 -5.67 25.35
N HIS A 8 7.90 -4.57 24.61
CA HIS A 8 6.84 -3.60 24.84
C HIS A 8 5.48 -4.29 24.63
N PRO A 9 4.49 -4.07 25.51
CA PRO A 9 3.15 -4.60 25.29
C PRO A 9 2.66 -4.08 23.93
N ALA A 10 2.22 -4.99 23.07
CA ALA A 10 1.63 -4.63 21.80
C ALA A 10 0.46 -3.68 22.09
N SER A 11 0.61 -2.41 21.72
CA SER A 11 -0.42 -1.40 21.92
C SER A 11 -1.68 -1.81 21.16
N LEU A 12 -2.85 -1.47 21.70
CA LEU A 12 -4.15 -1.79 21.11
C LEU A 12 -4.19 -1.31 19.65
N LEU A 13 -4.19 -2.25 18.70
CA LEU A 13 -4.41 -1.94 17.29
C LEU A 13 -5.84 -1.41 17.18
N PHE A 14 -6.00 -0.16 16.76
CA PHE A 14 -7.33 0.38 16.49
C PHE A 14 -7.99 -0.50 15.42
N PRO A 15 -9.10 -1.20 15.75
CA PRO A 15 -9.82 -1.96 14.74
C PRO A 15 -10.24 -0.97 13.65
N HIS A 16 -9.90 -1.31 12.41
CA HIS A 16 -10.22 -0.46 11.28
C HIS A 16 -11.73 -0.22 11.23
N VAL A 17 -12.15 1.02 11.02
CA VAL A 17 -13.56 1.40 10.94
C VAL A 17 -14.26 0.45 9.97
N ILE A 18 -15.43 -0.06 10.35
CA ILE A 18 -16.22 -0.96 9.49
C ILE A 18 -16.56 -0.20 8.21
N LEU A 19 -15.93 -0.60 7.10
CA LEU A 19 -16.13 -0.01 5.79
C LEU A 19 -17.49 -0.42 5.25
N LYS A 20 -18.28 0.56 4.77
CA LYS A 20 -19.68 0.31 4.38
C LYS A 20 -19.83 -0.06 2.91
N TRP A 21 -18.91 0.40 2.06
CA TRP A 21 -19.02 0.27 0.60
C TRP A 21 -17.69 -0.09 -0.05
N LYS A 22 -17.75 -0.67 -1.27
CA LYS A 22 -16.56 -0.89 -2.09
C LYS A 22 -15.92 0.45 -2.41
N TRP A 23 -14.59 0.53 -2.34
CA TRP A 23 -13.79 1.74 -2.61
C TRP A 23 -13.91 2.86 -1.57
N ASP A 24 -14.58 2.61 -0.44
CA ASP A 24 -14.72 3.57 0.67
C ASP A 24 -13.38 3.84 1.38
N THR A 25 -12.48 2.85 1.38
CA THR A 25 -11.09 3.07 1.81
C THR A 25 -10.14 2.25 0.97
N ILE A 26 -9.22 2.96 0.35
CA ILE A 26 -8.20 2.43 -0.53
C ILE A 26 -6.84 2.62 0.12
N SER A 27 -6.00 1.59 0.06
CA SER A 27 -4.57 1.72 0.34
C SER A 27 -3.83 1.81 -0.99
N MET A 28 -2.94 2.79 -1.12
CA MET A 28 -2.13 2.97 -2.33
C MET A 28 -0.65 2.85 -1.97
N ASP A 29 0.10 2.13 -2.78
CA ASP A 29 1.54 1.93 -2.61
C ASP A 29 2.25 1.87 -3.97
N PHE A 30 3.57 2.06 -3.98
CA PHE A 30 4.39 2.04 -5.18
C PHE A 30 5.57 1.10 -5.03
N ILE A 31 5.72 0.18 -5.99
CA ILE A 31 6.93 -0.61 -6.17
C ILE A 31 7.78 0.11 -7.21
N VAL A 32 8.89 0.69 -6.79
CA VAL A 32 9.80 1.50 -7.64
C VAL A 32 11.15 0.82 -7.82
N GLY A 33 11.96 1.31 -8.78
CA GLY A 33 13.30 0.78 -9.04
C GLY A 33 13.28 -0.51 -9.87
N LEU A 34 12.22 -0.74 -10.64
CA LEU A 34 12.12 -1.89 -11.53
C LEU A 34 12.92 -1.63 -12.83
N PRO A 35 13.41 -2.69 -13.49
CA PRO A 35 13.94 -2.57 -14.85
C PRO A 35 12.90 -1.96 -15.79
N MET A 36 13.35 -1.09 -16.70
CA MET A 36 12.47 -0.44 -17.67
C MET A 36 11.75 -1.48 -18.54
N SER A 37 10.42 -1.40 -18.55
CA SER A 37 9.60 -2.17 -19.48
C SER A 37 9.70 -1.62 -20.91
N ARG A 38 9.18 -2.38 -21.89
CA ARG A 38 9.13 -1.98 -23.31
C ARG A 38 8.41 -0.64 -23.55
N TYR A 39 7.50 -0.27 -22.66
CA TYR A 39 6.73 0.98 -22.71
C TYR A 39 7.30 2.07 -21.79
N HIS A 40 8.55 1.91 -21.32
CA HIS A 40 9.25 2.86 -20.46
C HIS A 40 8.58 3.10 -19.10
N HIS A 41 7.97 2.07 -18.51
CA HIS A 41 7.55 2.05 -17.10
C HIS A 41 8.61 1.38 -16.24
N ASP A 42 8.90 1.98 -15.08
CA ASP A 42 9.89 1.56 -14.08
C ASP A 42 9.28 1.38 -12.67
N ALA A 43 7.96 1.54 -12.55
CA ALA A 43 7.25 1.37 -11.30
C ALA A 43 5.88 0.73 -11.49
N ILE A 44 5.37 0.12 -10.41
CA ILE A 44 4.03 -0.44 -10.33
C ILE A 44 3.29 0.27 -9.21
N MET A 45 2.14 0.85 -9.52
CA MET A 45 1.19 1.35 -8.53
C MET A 45 0.28 0.22 -8.09
N VAL A 46 0.17 0.02 -6.78
CA VAL A 46 -0.69 -0.99 -6.17
C VAL A 46 -1.82 -0.29 -5.44
N THR A 47 -3.05 -0.57 -5.83
CA THR A 47 -4.26 0.00 -5.24
C THR A 47 -5.08 -1.12 -4.62
N VAL A 48 -5.21 -1.12 -3.30
CA VAL A 48 -5.91 -2.18 -2.54
C VAL A 48 -7.19 -1.63 -1.94
N ASP A 49 -8.34 -2.21 -2.32
CA ASP A 49 -9.60 -1.95 -1.63
C ASP A 49 -9.60 -2.70 -0.29
N LYS A 50 -9.62 -1.97 0.82
CA LYS A 50 -9.46 -2.58 2.15
C LYS A 50 -10.63 -3.48 2.55
N LEU A 51 -11.81 -3.25 1.96
CA LEU A 51 -13.02 -4.04 2.20
C LEU A 51 -12.97 -5.38 1.48
N THR A 52 -12.77 -5.37 0.15
CA THR A 52 -12.77 -6.60 -0.66
C THR A 52 -11.42 -7.30 -0.71
N LYS A 53 -10.35 -6.66 -0.24
CA LYS A 53 -8.96 -7.12 -0.34
C LYS A 53 -8.47 -7.32 -1.78
N VAL A 54 -9.17 -6.74 -2.75
CA VAL A 54 -8.76 -6.79 -4.16
C VAL A 54 -7.65 -5.78 -4.38
N ALA A 55 -6.58 -6.23 -5.04
CA ALA A 55 -5.45 -5.41 -5.46
C ALA A 55 -5.50 -5.16 -6.97
N HIS A 56 -5.34 -3.90 -7.35
CA HIS A 56 -5.21 -3.46 -8.73
C HIS A 56 -3.77 -3.00 -8.97
N PHE A 57 -3.16 -3.52 -10.02
CA PHE A 57 -1.79 -3.19 -10.42
C PHE A 57 -1.82 -2.34 -11.67
N SER A 58 -1.15 -1.20 -11.65
CA SER A 58 -1.02 -0.30 -12.79
C SER A 58 0.44 0.02 -13.06
N LEU A 59 0.83 -0.03 -14.33
CA LEU A 59 2.19 0.36 -14.74
C LEU A 59 2.30 1.88 -14.71
N VAL A 60 3.28 2.39 -13.98
CA VAL A 60 3.52 3.83 -13.83
C VAL A 60 4.99 4.14 -14.05
N LYS A 61 5.31 5.42 -14.20
CA LYS A 61 6.70 5.89 -14.20
C LYS A 61 6.98 6.59 -12.88
N THR A 62 8.18 6.43 -12.34
CA THR A 62 8.62 7.17 -11.14
C THR A 62 8.59 8.69 -11.33
N THR A 63 8.65 9.16 -12.58
CA THR A 63 8.56 10.58 -12.93
C THR A 63 7.14 11.13 -12.97
N TYR A 64 6.11 10.28 -12.82
CA TYR A 64 4.73 10.75 -12.79
C TYR A 64 4.44 11.48 -11.49
N THR A 65 3.90 12.69 -11.61
CA THR A 65 3.40 13.45 -10.46
C THR A 65 2.02 12.95 -10.05
N ALA A 66 1.60 13.25 -8.82
CA ALA A 66 0.27 12.90 -8.33
C ALA A 66 -0.85 13.37 -9.28
N SER A 67 -0.69 14.53 -9.93
CA SER A 67 -1.64 15.07 -10.91
C SER A 67 -1.76 14.28 -12.22
N VAL A 68 -0.79 13.42 -12.53
CA VAL A 68 -0.81 12.56 -13.73
C VAL A 68 -1.46 11.22 -13.42
N VAL A 69 -1.50 10.84 -12.14
CA VAL A 69 -1.98 9.54 -11.67
C VAL A 69 -3.40 9.63 -11.06
N ALA A 70 -3.76 10.79 -10.50
CA ALA A 70 -5.08 11.11 -9.93
C ALA A 70 -6.02 11.73 -10.97
#